data_AF-A0A496AV75-F1
#
_entry.id   AF-A0A496AV75-F1
#
_cell.length_a   1.000
_cell.length_b   1.000
_cell.length_c   1.000
_cell.angle_alpha   90.00
_cell.angle_beta   90.00
_cell.angle_gamma   90.00
#
_symmetry.space_group_name_H-M   'P 1'
#
loop_
_entity.id
_entity.type
_entity.pdbx_description
1 polymer ?
#
loop_
_entity_poly.entity_id
_entity_poly.type
_entity_poly.pdbx_seq_one_letter_code
_entity_poly.pdbx_strand_id
1 'polypeptide(L)'
;MDLFKNPFHILGATTRDNRHSIMELADERSLLSDADECMEARAILTNPRRRTSAEVAWLPGVDPSFYGLLFRYLESPNEELPSITMAPIVSANLRATKLSRHPGLSSSDIVEWILTIAQTSESINSETVCAVLNGDRRASGLPEITDMSTVDDAIRNQKRYYSQTVTSVLENLSVNARARVMTSLLETTTSNGRYQCPTLIRDLIPAYEGSVQDSLEQHERIIEAQDAQLRAMADAQHPDTTLSQIVDQLLESLQEWDTLVQPIQLSRQNTGQRHDASSEMARRFRQLAANLFGEYRRPDFSRRILNTLRDVFSEVPEIVEQISDDLEDLRELEEQARLVEIIEEFENINTQAERLREASDARQSDYTLSPMVNQLIQSVRSWDTTQSVDANSGVAFTVREVALHLCNEHQELDFAIQITNALIDVFNASSVGVEVVTRLTEDKTTLVGMRSFENINTQVEQLKTAADARHPDYTLTPMVNRLIQSVKSWDTTQPIDTNNAVAIIVRNIALHLWNEHQELDFATQITNALIGVFQGVHGMDEVNNQLSQDITTLAAMNIQRRRVFEQQRRRSDTGCLLQIVIFAAIGVIVALLQGC
;
A
#
# COMPACT_ATOMS: atom_id res chain seq x y z
N MET A 1 -47.33 -6.27 34.36
CA MET A 1 -48.67 -6.33 33.77
C MET A 1 -48.89 -5.06 32.97
N ASP A 2 -49.60 -5.17 31.84
CA ASP A 2 -50.04 -4.04 31.01
C ASP A 2 -51.08 -3.22 31.77
N LEU A 3 -50.98 -1.88 31.76
CA LEU A 3 -51.92 -1.01 32.46
C LEU A 3 -53.37 -1.19 31.98
N PHE A 4 -53.62 -1.41 30.68
CA PHE A 4 -54.98 -1.62 30.16
C PHE A 4 -55.59 -2.96 30.60
N LYS A 5 -54.74 -3.92 31.01
CA LYS A 5 -55.17 -5.21 31.56
C LYS A 5 -55.15 -5.22 33.09
N ASN A 6 -54.83 -4.09 33.72
CA ASN A 6 -54.79 -4.02 35.17
C ASN A 6 -56.23 -4.01 35.73
N PRO A 7 -56.52 -4.78 36.79
CA PRO A 7 -57.84 -4.81 37.42
C PRO A 7 -58.41 -3.43 37.81
N PHE A 8 -57.55 -2.46 38.18
CA PHE A 8 -57.98 -1.09 38.44
C PHE A 8 -58.51 -0.39 37.19
N HIS A 9 -57.88 -0.61 36.02
CA HIS A 9 -58.39 -0.09 34.75
C HIS A 9 -59.71 -0.74 34.34
N ILE A 10 -59.78 -2.07 34.41
CA ILE A 10 -60.95 -2.87 33.99
C ILE A 10 -62.20 -2.42 34.74
N LEU A 11 -62.10 -2.23 36.06
CA LEU A 11 -63.22 -1.81 36.89
C LEU A 11 -63.42 -0.29 36.95
N GLY A 12 -62.49 0.51 36.42
CA GLY A 12 -62.47 1.95 36.64
C GLY A 12 -62.24 2.34 38.12
N ALA A 13 -61.57 1.47 38.87
CA ALA A 13 -61.27 1.65 40.28
C ALA A 13 -59.92 2.37 40.49
N THR A 14 -59.74 2.92 41.67
CA THR A 14 -58.52 3.57 42.16
C THR A 14 -57.87 2.74 43.27
N THR A 15 -56.60 3.02 43.58
CA THR A 15 -55.91 2.38 44.72
C THR A 15 -56.61 2.65 46.05
N ARG A 16 -57.48 3.67 46.10
CA ARG A 16 -58.22 4.09 47.28
C ARG A 16 -59.62 3.48 47.42
N ASP A 17 -60.07 2.67 46.47
CA ASP A 17 -61.36 2.00 46.58
C ASP A 17 -61.28 0.79 47.51
N ASN A 18 -62.17 0.78 48.51
CA ASN A 18 -62.29 -0.28 49.49
C ASN A 18 -63.07 -1.48 48.93
N ARG A 19 -63.16 -2.56 49.72
CA ARG A 19 -63.81 -3.81 49.27
C ARG A 19 -65.24 -3.62 48.79
N HIS A 20 -66.02 -2.74 49.43
CA HIS A 20 -67.41 -2.50 49.05
C HIS A 20 -67.49 -1.75 47.72
N SER A 21 -66.72 -0.66 47.57
CA SER A 21 -66.64 0.11 46.32
C SER A 21 -66.19 -0.76 45.14
N ILE A 22 -65.21 -1.65 45.34
CA ILE A 22 -64.78 -2.61 44.30
C ILE A 22 -65.91 -3.57 43.90
N MET A 23 -66.77 -4.00 44.83
CA MET A 23 -67.91 -4.87 44.49
C MET A 23 -68.96 -4.12 43.67
N GLU A 24 -69.30 -2.89 44.06
CA GLU A 24 -70.24 -2.06 43.31
C GLU A 24 -69.73 -1.73 41.90
N LEU A 25 -68.47 -1.29 41.79
CA LEU A 25 -67.84 -0.99 40.49
C LEU A 25 -67.78 -2.22 39.58
N ALA A 26 -67.54 -3.41 40.14
CA ALA A 26 -67.55 -4.66 39.37
C ALA A 26 -68.94 -5.01 38.85
N ASP A 27 -69.96 -4.88 39.70
CA ASP A 27 -71.34 -5.17 39.31
C ASP A 27 -71.81 -4.16 38.24
N GLU A 28 -71.48 -2.86 38.38
CA GLU A 28 -71.78 -1.84 37.37
C GLU A 28 -71.04 -2.07 36.04
N ARG A 29 -69.73 -2.37 36.09
CA ARG A 29 -68.92 -2.59 34.88
C ARG A 29 -69.27 -3.87 34.16
N SER A 30 -69.71 -4.91 34.86
CA SER A 30 -70.17 -6.17 34.25
C SER A 30 -71.41 -6.00 33.36
N LEU A 31 -72.17 -4.90 33.51
CA LEU A 31 -73.30 -4.56 32.65
C LEU A 31 -72.87 -3.92 31.32
N LEU A 32 -71.66 -3.35 31.26
CA LEU A 32 -71.16 -2.55 30.14
C LEU A 32 -69.96 -3.19 29.42
N SER A 33 -69.29 -4.15 30.05
CA SER A 33 -68.04 -4.77 29.58
C SER A 33 -68.10 -6.28 29.80
N ASP A 34 -67.01 -7.01 29.50
CA ASP A 34 -66.95 -8.46 29.69
C ASP A 34 -67.14 -8.81 31.18
N ALA A 35 -68.22 -9.55 31.47
CA ALA A 35 -68.58 -9.92 32.83
C ALA A 35 -67.54 -10.86 33.47
N ASP A 36 -66.90 -11.74 32.68
CA ASP A 36 -65.90 -12.66 33.20
C ASP A 36 -64.62 -11.92 33.59
N GLU A 37 -64.16 -10.96 32.76
CA GLU A 37 -63.02 -10.10 33.09
C GLU A 37 -63.29 -9.24 34.34
N CYS A 38 -64.51 -8.70 34.48
CA CYS A 38 -64.92 -7.93 35.66
C CYS A 38 -64.93 -8.79 36.94
N MET A 39 -65.45 -10.02 36.86
CA MET A 39 -65.44 -10.96 37.98
C MET A 39 -64.02 -11.35 38.40
N GLU A 40 -63.13 -11.58 37.44
CA GLU A 40 -61.71 -11.86 37.72
C GLU A 40 -61.01 -10.66 38.36
N ALA A 41 -61.19 -9.47 37.81
CA ALA A 41 -60.63 -8.23 38.34
C ALA A 41 -61.08 -7.99 39.79
N ARG A 42 -62.37 -8.20 40.09
CA ARG A 42 -62.92 -8.17 41.46
C ARG A 42 -62.26 -9.21 42.36
N ALA A 43 -62.09 -10.45 41.90
CA ALA A 43 -61.44 -11.51 42.68
C ALA A 43 -59.96 -11.19 42.98
N ILE A 44 -59.27 -10.49 42.08
CA ILE A 44 -57.91 -9.99 42.31
C ILE A 44 -57.89 -8.88 43.36
N LEU A 45 -58.71 -7.85 43.19
CA LEU A 45 -58.67 -6.64 44.04
C LEU A 45 -59.22 -6.84 45.45
N THR A 46 -59.98 -7.90 45.69
CA THR A 46 -60.51 -8.26 47.02
C THR A 46 -59.60 -9.21 47.81
N ASN A 47 -58.61 -9.84 47.15
CA ASN A 47 -57.60 -10.67 47.79
C ASN A 47 -56.37 -9.82 48.17
N PRO A 48 -55.95 -9.75 49.46
CA PRO A 48 -54.87 -8.85 49.89
C PRO A 48 -53.54 -9.01 49.13
N ARG A 49 -53.10 -10.25 48.86
CA ARG A 49 -51.83 -10.52 48.17
C ARG A 49 -51.91 -10.20 46.68
N ARG A 50 -52.99 -10.64 46.02
CA ARG A 50 -53.19 -10.36 44.58
C ARG A 50 -53.43 -8.86 44.33
N ARG A 51 -54.11 -8.17 45.25
CA ARG A 51 -54.27 -6.71 45.23
C ARG A 51 -52.92 -6.01 45.29
N THR A 52 -52.01 -6.39 46.20
CA THR A 52 -50.66 -5.81 46.25
C THR A 52 -49.95 -5.93 44.90
N SER A 53 -50.02 -7.08 44.23
CA SER A 53 -49.45 -7.24 42.89
C SER A 53 -50.10 -6.32 41.84
N ALA A 54 -51.43 -6.16 41.89
CA ALA A 54 -52.14 -5.24 41.01
C ALA A 54 -51.79 -3.77 41.28
N GLU A 55 -51.62 -3.38 42.55
CA GLU A 55 -51.24 -2.02 42.95
C GLU A 55 -49.80 -1.67 42.52
N VAL A 56 -48.85 -2.60 42.70
CA VAL A 56 -47.46 -2.45 42.25
C VAL A 56 -47.38 -2.28 40.73
N ALA A 57 -48.24 -2.99 39.98
CA ALA A 57 -48.32 -2.92 38.53
C ALA A 57 -49.21 -1.77 38.00
N TRP A 58 -49.68 -0.86 38.87
CA TRP A 58 -50.55 0.26 38.53
C TRP A 58 -49.81 1.60 38.59
N LEU A 59 -50.47 2.64 39.07
CA LEU A 59 -49.98 4.01 39.23
C LEU A 59 -49.96 4.39 40.73
N PRO A 60 -49.22 3.66 41.60
CA PRO A 60 -49.26 3.89 43.04
C PRO A 60 -48.79 5.30 43.40
N GLY A 61 -49.56 5.97 44.28
CA GLY A 61 -49.25 7.34 44.74
C GLY A 61 -49.56 8.45 43.73
N VAL A 62 -50.07 8.13 42.55
CA VAL A 62 -50.52 9.12 41.57
C VAL A 62 -51.96 9.52 41.87
N ASP A 63 -52.22 10.82 41.92
CA ASP A 63 -53.58 11.34 42.10
C ASP A 63 -54.46 10.97 40.89
N PRO A 64 -55.68 10.42 41.10
CA PRO A 64 -56.57 10.01 40.01
C PRO A 64 -56.90 11.11 38.99
N SER A 65 -56.82 12.39 39.37
CA SER A 65 -57.02 13.52 38.44
C SER A 65 -56.02 13.53 37.28
N PHE A 66 -54.84 12.92 37.44
CA PHE A 66 -53.83 12.83 36.38
C PHE A 66 -54.00 11.58 35.49
N TYR A 67 -54.89 10.64 35.81
CA TYR A 67 -55.01 9.40 35.04
C TYR A 67 -55.35 9.67 33.57
N GLY A 68 -56.29 10.58 33.28
CA GLY A 68 -56.63 10.92 31.90
C GLY A 68 -55.43 11.45 31.09
N LEU A 69 -54.57 12.24 31.72
CA LEU A 69 -53.35 12.77 31.09
C LEU A 69 -52.32 11.65 30.83
N LEU A 70 -52.15 10.73 31.78
CA LEU A 70 -51.25 9.59 31.64
C LEU A 70 -51.73 8.57 30.60
N PHE A 71 -53.03 8.33 30.50
CA PHE A 71 -53.59 7.47 29.46
C PHE A 71 -53.45 8.09 28.06
N ARG A 72 -53.61 9.41 27.92
CA ARG A 72 -53.30 10.11 26.67
C ARG A 72 -51.83 9.96 26.25
N TYR A 73 -50.90 9.97 27.21
CA TYR A 73 -49.49 9.67 26.96
C TYR A 73 -49.27 8.26 26.36
N LEU A 74 -50.12 7.29 26.70
CA LEU A 74 -50.01 5.92 26.16
C LEU A 74 -50.60 5.78 24.75
N GLU A 75 -51.47 6.70 24.32
CA GLU A 75 -52.18 6.62 23.03
C GLU A 75 -51.30 6.95 21.82
N SER A 76 -50.30 7.84 21.99
CA SER A 76 -49.42 8.28 20.91
C SER A 76 -47.95 8.05 21.26
N PRO A 77 -47.12 7.52 20.33
CA PRO A 77 -45.70 7.28 20.59
C PRO A 77 -44.96 8.60 20.89
N ASN A 78 -45.36 9.70 20.23
CA ASN A 78 -44.67 11.00 20.31
C ASN A 78 -45.15 11.89 21.46
N GLU A 79 -46.20 11.51 22.19
CA GLU A 79 -46.65 12.30 23.35
C GLU A 79 -45.58 12.21 24.46
N GLU A 80 -45.14 13.36 24.99
CA GLU A 80 -44.16 13.42 26.07
C GLU A 80 -44.78 13.02 27.41
N LEU A 81 -43.95 12.43 28.29
CA LEU A 81 -44.41 12.08 29.62
C LEU A 81 -44.69 13.37 30.42
N PRO A 82 -45.88 13.53 31.01
CA PRO A 82 -46.21 14.71 31.79
C PRO A 82 -45.21 14.97 32.92
N SER A 83 -44.86 16.24 33.14
CA SER A 83 -43.98 16.67 34.22
C SER A 83 -44.67 16.62 35.60
N ILE A 84 -45.07 15.42 36.02
CA ILE A 84 -45.64 15.16 37.33
C ILE A 84 -44.66 14.37 38.17
N THR A 85 -44.58 14.66 39.47
CA THR A 85 -43.78 13.89 40.41
C THR A 85 -44.39 12.50 40.57
N MET A 86 -43.66 11.46 40.21
CA MET A 86 -44.10 10.07 40.29
C MET A 86 -42.97 9.16 40.77
N ALA A 87 -43.32 8.05 41.41
CA ALA A 87 -42.34 7.05 41.82
C ALA A 87 -41.71 6.35 40.60
N PRO A 88 -40.45 5.86 40.67
CA PRO A 88 -39.79 5.17 39.56
C PRO A 88 -40.60 4.00 38.98
N ILE A 89 -41.34 3.28 39.85
CA ILE A 89 -42.19 2.16 39.43
C ILE A 89 -43.33 2.57 38.51
N VAL A 90 -43.90 3.76 38.72
CA VAL A 90 -44.97 4.33 37.89
C VAL A 90 -44.43 4.63 36.49
N SER A 91 -43.27 5.30 36.44
CA SER A 91 -42.59 5.62 35.17
C SER A 91 -42.25 4.36 34.38
N ALA A 92 -41.74 3.32 35.05
CA ALA A 92 -41.44 2.04 34.41
C ALA A 92 -42.71 1.32 33.90
N ASN A 93 -43.80 1.31 34.68
CA ASN A 93 -45.09 0.74 34.26
C ASN A 93 -45.65 1.44 33.00
N LEU A 94 -45.63 2.77 32.98
CA LEU A 94 -46.10 3.58 31.85
C LEU A 94 -45.25 3.32 30.61
N ARG A 95 -43.93 3.35 30.73
CA ARG A 95 -43.01 3.17 29.58
C ARG A 95 -43.06 1.75 29.03
N ALA A 96 -43.11 0.73 29.88
CA ALA A 96 -43.27 -0.65 29.42
C ALA A 96 -44.60 -0.85 28.68
N THR A 97 -45.69 -0.29 29.21
CA THR A 97 -47.00 -0.34 28.53
C THR A 97 -47.00 0.45 27.23
N LYS A 98 -46.32 1.60 27.19
CA LYS A 98 -46.21 2.38 25.95
C LYS A 98 -45.42 1.59 24.90
N LEU A 99 -44.29 0.98 25.30
CA LEU A 99 -43.44 0.18 24.40
C LEU A 99 -44.21 -0.98 23.77
N SER A 100 -45.01 -1.72 24.56
CA SER A 100 -45.79 -2.86 24.04
C SER A 100 -46.89 -2.46 23.05
N ARG A 101 -47.38 -1.22 23.13
CA ARG A 101 -48.53 -0.74 22.33
C ARG A 101 -48.14 -0.10 21.01
N HIS A 102 -46.87 0.23 20.82
CA HIS A 102 -46.36 0.91 19.63
C HIS A 102 -45.30 0.05 18.93
N PRO A 103 -45.68 -1.05 18.24
CA PRO A 103 -44.73 -1.97 17.60
C PRO A 103 -44.03 -1.40 16.35
N GLY A 104 -44.37 -0.18 15.92
CA GLY A 104 -43.79 0.49 14.73
C GLY A 104 -42.68 1.49 15.02
N LEU A 105 -42.09 1.46 16.23
CA LEU A 105 -41.01 2.36 16.62
C LEU A 105 -39.73 2.10 15.81
N SER A 106 -38.93 3.16 15.61
CA SER A 106 -37.62 3.01 14.98
C SER A 106 -36.64 2.30 15.92
N SER A 107 -35.58 1.69 15.39
CA SER A 107 -34.55 1.05 16.24
C SER A 107 -33.93 2.01 17.25
N SER A 108 -33.77 3.29 16.91
CA SER A 108 -33.26 4.31 17.83
C SER A 108 -34.22 4.57 18.98
N ASP A 109 -35.52 4.71 18.69
CA ASP A 109 -36.54 4.95 19.72
C ASP A 109 -36.67 3.74 20.65
N ILE A 110 -36.59 2.52 20.08
CA ILE A 110 -36.58 1.27 20.85
C ILE A 110 -35.40 1.24 21.82
N VAL A 111 -34.18 1.58 21.37
CA VAL A 111 -32.99 1.66 22.23
C VAL A 111 -33.22 2.66 23.36
N GLU A 112 -33.62 3.89 23.05
CA GLU A 112 -33.84 4.94 24.05
C GLU A 112 -34.88 4.51 25.12
N TRP A 113 -35.97 3.91 24.67
CA TRP A 113 -37.04 3.49 25.56
C TRP A 113 -36.62 2.33 26.47
N ILE A 114 -35.92 1.32 25.92
CA ILE A 114 -35.38 0.20 26.71
C ILE A 114 -34.37 0.70 27.73
N LEU A 115 -33.45 1.60 27.34
CA LEU A 115 -32.49 2.22 28.26
C LEU A 115 -33.18 2.92 29.41
N THR A 116 -34.23 3.70 29.10
CA THR A 116 -34.97 4.43 30.13
C THR A 116 -35.73 3.47 31.06
N ILE A 117 -36.33 2.39 30.53
CA ILE A 117 -36.98 1.35 31.35
C ILE A 117 -35.94 0.67 32.25
N ALA A 118 -34.77 0.31 31.71
CA ALA A 118 -33.69 -0.31 32.48
C ALA A 118 -33.24 0.60 33.64
N GLN A 119 -32.92 1.86 33.36
CA GLN A 119 -32.49 2.85 34.37
C GLN A 119 -33.55 3.09 35.45
N THR A 120 -34.82 3.29 35.04
CA THR A 120 -35.92 3.51 35.99
C THR A 120 -36.20 2.26 36.83
N SER A 121 -36.07 1.07 36.25
CA SER A 121 -36.27 -0.20 36.96
C SER A 121 -35.22 -0.47 38.03
N GLU A 122 -33.97 -0.05 37.82
CA GLU A 122 -32.90 -0.15 38.82
C GLU A 122 -33.12 0.82 40.00
N SER A 123 -33.80 1.94 39.74
CA SER A 123 -34.12 2.94 40.77
C SER A 123 -35.33 2.56 41.64
N ILE A 124 -35.99 1.42 41.39
CA ILE A 124 -37.15 0.97 42.17
C ILE A 124 -36.69 0.44 43.53
N ASN A 125 -37.12 1.11 44.59
CA ASN A 125 -36.86 0.72 45.98
C ASN A 125 -38.14 0.19 46.66
N SER A 126 -38.07 -1.03 47.22
CA SER A 126 -39.21 -1.72 47.82
C SER A 126 -39.82 -0.98 49.01
N GLU A 127 -39.01 -0.36 49.87
CA GLU A 127 -39.49 0.40 51.04
C GLU A 127 -40.29 1.62 50.61
N THR A 128 -39.80 2.34 49.59
CA THR A 128 -40.47 3.51 49.03
C THR A 128 -41.80 3.12 48.40
N VAL A 129 -41.83 2.02 47.63
CA VAL A 129 -43.07 1.49 47.05
C VAL A 129 -44.05 1.09 48.15
N CYS A 130 -43.61 0.37 49.17
CA CYS A 130 -44.45 -0.04 50.30
C CYS A 130 -45.05 1.18 51.04
N ALA A 131 -44.24 2.20 51.30
CA ALA A 131 -44.70 3.43 51.96
C ALA A 131 -45.79 4.14 51.16
N VAL A 132 -45.65 4.23 49.84
CA VAL A 132 -46.65 4.81 48.93
C VAL A 132 -47.94 3.99 48.96
N LEU A 133 -47.85 2.67 48.85
CA LEU A 133 -49.02 1.77 48.88
C LEU A 133 -49.77 1.86 50.22
N ASN A 134 -49.05 1.83 51.34
CA ASN A 134 -49.66 1.96 52.66
C ASN A 134 -50.26 3.36 52.89
N GLY A 135 -49.73 4.40 52.25
CA GLY A 135 -50.34 5.72 52.21
C GLY A 135 -51.76 5.70 51.63
N ASP A 136 -51.94 5.10 50.45
CA ASP A 136 -53.25 4.96 49.82
C ASP A 136 -54.18 4.01 50.60
N ARG A 137 -53.66 2.90 51.12
CA ARG A 137 -54.45 1.95 51.92
C ARG A 137 -54.97 2.57 53.22
N ARG A 138 -54.15 3.36 53.93
CA ARG A 138 -54.58 4.13 55.11
C ARG A 138 -55.72 5.09 54.81
N ALA A 139 -55.61 5.84 53.73
CA ALA A 139 -56.65 6.78 53.30
C ALA A 139 -58.00 6.10 53.01
N SER A 140 -57.98 4.78 52.81
CA SER A 140 -59.10 3.98 52.32
C SER A 140 -59.63 2.97 53.35
N GLY A 141 -59.06 2.98 54.57
CA GLY A 141 -59.39 2.03 55.63
C GLY A 141 -58.99 0.57 55.34
N LEU A 142 -58.06 0.34 54.40
CA LEU A 142 -57.54 -0.98 54.08
C LEU A 142 -56.39 -1.36 55.03
N PRO A 143 -56.21 -2.65 55.36
CA PRO A 143 -55.06 -3.10 56.14
C PRO A 143 -53.73 -2.78 55.45
N GLU A 144 -52.79 -2.22 56.21
CA GLU A 144 -51.42 -1.95 55.75
C GLU A 144 -50.68 -3.26 55.44
N ILE A 145 -49.77 -3.19 54.48
CA ILE A 145 -48.83 -4.25 54.14
C ILE A 145 -47.73 -4.25 55.20
N THR A 146 -47.65 -5.34 55.97
CA THR A 146 -46.63 -5.52 57.01
C THR A 146 -45.48 -6.42 56.56
N ASP A 147 -45.74 -7.36 55.66
CA ASP A 147 -44.76 -8.30 55.15
C ASP A 147 -44.11 -7.77 53.86
N MET A 148 -42.87 -7.32 53.97
CA MET A 148 -42.08 -6.78 52.84
C MET A 148 -41.85 -7.81 51.73
N SER A 149 -41.83 -9.12 52.04
CA SER A 149 -41.64 -10.15 51.02
C SER A 149 -42.74 -10.13 49.96
N THR A 150 -43.95 -9.71 50.33
CA THR A 150 -45.07 -9.56 49.39
C THR A 150 -44.86 -8.43 48.38
N VAL A 151 -44.21 -7.34 48.80
CA VAL A 151 -43.87 -6.21 47.93
C VAL A 151 -42.69 -6.57 47.05
N ASP A 152 -41.66 -7.22 47.60
CA ASP A 152 -40.50 -7.69 46.85
C ASP A 152 -40.90 -8.69 45.75
N ASP A 153 -41.76 -9.66 46.07
CA ASP A 153 -42.28 -10.62 45.10
C ASP A 153 -43.08 -9.91 43.99
N ALA A 154 -43.90 -8.93 44.35
CA ALA A 154 -44.69 -8.16 43.39
C ALA A 154 -43.78 -7.33 42.46
N ILE A 155 -42.76 -6.64 43.00
CA ILE A 155 -41.79 -5.88 42.22
C ILE A 155 -40.98 -6.81 41.32
N ARG A 156 -40.54 -7.97 41.82
CA ARG A 156 -39.81 -8.97 41.03
C ARG A 156 -40.66 -9.47 39.86
N ASN A 157 -41.93 -9.77 40.08
CA ASN A 157 -42.85 -10.17 39.03
C ASN A 157 -43.08 -9.04 38.01
N GLN A 158 -43.14 -7.79 38.46
CA GLN A 158 -43.28 -6.64 37.57
C GLN A 158 -42.01 -6.39 36.74
N LYS A 159 -40.81 -6.52 37.33
CA LYS A 159 -39.55 -6.50 36.58
C LYS A 159 -39.48 -7.60 35.52
N ARG A 160 -39.92 -8.82 35.85
CA ARG A 160 -40.03 -9.92 34.88
C ARG A 160 -40.96 -9.55 33.71
N TYR A 161 -42.08 -8.89 33.99
CA TYR A 161 -42.98 -8.40 32.95
C TYR A 161 -42.31 -7.36 32.03
N TYR A 162 -41.48 -6.45 32.58
CA TYR A 162 -40.71 -5.53 31.74
C TYR A 162 -39.78 -6.28 30.79
N SER A 163 -39.01 -7.25 31.31
CA SER A 163 -38.12 -8.07 30.48
C SER A 163 -38.90 -8.79 29.39
N GLN A 164 -40.02 -9.45 29.71
CA GLN A 164 -40.87 -10.13 28.73
C GLN A 164 -41.42 -9.19 27.65
N THR A 165 -41.81 -7.97 28.05
CA THR A 165 -42.31 -6.96 27.11
C THR A 165 -41.22 -6.53 26.14
N VAL A 166 -40.01 -6.25 26.67
CA VAL A 166 -38.86 -5.89 25.85
C VAL A 166 -38.44 -7.05 24.93
N THR A 167 -38.38 -8.27 25.45
CA THR A 167 -38.10 -9.47 24.64
C THR A 167 -39.08 -9.60 23.48
N SER A 168 -40.38 -9.48 23.73
CA SER A 168 -41.40 -9.58 22.67
C SER A 168 -41.25 -8.48 21.61
N VAL A 169 -40.88 -7.26 22.00
CA VAL A 169 -40.61 -6.16 21.05
C VAL A 169 -39.38 -6.47 20.20
N LEU A 170 -38.31 -6.98 20.80
CA LEU A 170 -37.09 -7.38 20.09
C LEU A 170 -37.33 -8.55 19.14
N GLU A 171 -38.16 -9.53 19.52
CA GLU A 171 -38.51 -10.69 18.70
C GLU A 171 -39.31 -10.32 17.44
N ASN A 172 -40.01 -9.19 17.44
CA ASN A 172 -40.73 -8.68 16.26
C ASN A 172 -39.81 -7.96 15.24
N LEU A 173 -38.55 -7.70 15.60
CA LEU A 173 -37.56 -7.12 14.69
C LEU A 173 -36.95 -8.19 13.78
N SER A 174 -36.43 -7.76 12.62
CA SER A 174 -35.56 -8.64 11.84
C SER A 174 -34.29 -8.97 12.62
N VAL A 175 -33.67 -10.11 12.33
CA VAL A 175 -32.47 -10.61 13.04
C VAL A 175 -31.37 -9.53 13.09
N ASN A 176 -31.09 -8.86 11.97
CA ASN A 176 -30.07 -7.79 11.90
C ASN A 176 -30.48 -6.51 12.65
N ALA A 177 -31.77 -6.14 12.64
CA ALA A 177 -32.24 -5.00 13.41
C ALA A 177 -32.17 -5.28 14.92
N ARG A 178 -32.52 -6.50 15.32
CA ARG A 178 -32.42 -6.98 16.71
C ARG A 178 -30.97 -7.00 17.19
N ALA A 179 -30.05 -7.52 16.39
CA ALA A 179 -28.62 -7.52 16.69
C ALA A 179 -28.09 -6.11 16.93
N ARG A 180 -28.36 -5.18 16.01
CA ARG A 180 -27.96 -3.77 16.14
C ARG A 180 -28.53 -3.09 17.38
N VAL A 181 -29.83 -3.30 17.67
CA VAL A 181 -30.45 -2.75 18.90
C VAL A 181 -29.75 -3.31 20.14
N MET A 182 -29.47 -4.62 20.19
CA MET A 182 -28.78 -5.24 21.31
C MET A 182 -27.33 -4.75 21.47
N THR A 183 -26.58 -4.58 20.36
CA THR A 183 -25.25 -3.97 20.36
C THR A 183 -25.31 -2.58 20.98
N SER A 184 -26.18 -1.69 20.46
CA SER A 184 -26.28 -0.31 20.95
C SER A 184 -26.69 -0.22 22.43
N LEU A 185 -27.57 -1.12 22.89
CA LEU A 185 -27.93 -1.22 24.31
C LEU A 185 -26.72 -1.57 25.18
N LEU A 186 -25.94 -2.58 24.77
CA LEU A 186 -24.77 -3.02 25.52
C LEU A 186 -23.63 -1.99 25.48
N GLU A 187 -23.30 -1.43 24.33
CA GLU A 187 -22.30 -0.35 24.19
C GLU A 187 -22.63 0.83 25.13
N THR A 188 -23.89 1.30 25.08
CA THR A 188 -24.33 2.45 25.88
C THR A 188 -24.29 2.15 27.38
N THR A 189 -24.76 0.97 27.80
CA THR A 189 -24.87 0.65 29.23
C THR A 189 -23.59 0.16 29.87
N THR A 190 -22.71 -0.47 29.10
CA THR A 190 -21.44 -1.00 29.60
C THR A 190 -20.26 -0.08 29.29
N SER A 191 -20.44 0.99 28.52
CA SER A 191 -19.34 1.77 27.94
C SER A 191 -18.32 0.87 27.23
N ASN A 192 -18.82 0.06 26.29
CA ASN A 192 -18.04 -0.94 25.53
C ASN A 192 -17.37 -1.97 26.45
N GLY A 193 -18.17 -2.64 27.28
CA GLY A 193 -17.74 -3.75 28.13
C GLY A 193 -17.12 -3.36 29.48
N ARG A 194 -16.94 -2.07 29.79
CA ARG A 194 -16.20 -1.58 30.97
C ARG A 194 -16.98 -1.55 32.29
N TYR A 195 -18.30 -1.42 32.26
CA TYR A 195 -19.16 -1.28 33.45
C TYR A 195 -20.30 -2.30 33.48
N GLN A 196 -20.76 -2.67 34.67
CA GLN A 196 -21.82 -3.67 34.83
C GLN A 196 -23.11 -3.26 34.12
N CYS A 197 -23.62 -4.16 33.29
CA CYS A 197 -24.89 -4.00 32.59
C CYS A 197 -26.09 -4.01 33.56
N PRO A 198 -27.09 -3.13 33.39
CA PRO A 198 -28.34 -3.19 34.15
C PRO A 198 -29.00 -4.57 34.08
N THR A 199 -29.64 -4.98 35.17
CA THR A 199 -30.26 -6.32 35.32
C THR A 199 -31.21 -6.64 34.19
N LEU A 200 -32.05 -5.66 33.80
CA LEU A 200 -33.02 -5.86 32.73
C LEU A 200 -32.34 -6.24 31.42
N ILE A 201 -31.29 -5.52 31.01
CA ILE A 201 -30.59 -5.75 29.74
C ILE A 201 -29.78 -7.04 29.81
N ARG A 202 -29.12 -7.31 30.95
CA ARG A 202 -28.42 -8.57 31.19
C ARG A 202 -29.33 -9.78 30.99
N ASP A 203 -30.56 -9.70 31.49
CA ASP A 203 -31.52 -10.79 31.43
C ASP A 203 -32.09 -11.01 29.99
N LEU A 204 -31.86 -10.07 29.05
CA LEU A 204 -32.24 -10.23 27.63
C LEU A 204 -31.24 -11.09 26.85
N ILE A 205 -29.99 -11.16 27.29
CA ILE A 205 -28.89 -11.78 26.52
C ILE A 205 -29.15 -13.26 26.22
N PRO A 206 -29.61 -14.11 27.17
CA PRO A 206 -29.87 -15.52 26.86
C PRO A 206 -30.99 -15.72 25.83
N ALA A 207 -32.02 -14.86 25.86
CA ALA A 207 -33.10 -14.90 24.89
C ALA A 207 -32.59 -14.46 23.50
N TYR A 208 -31.74 -13.43 23.46
CA TYR A 208 -31.07 -13.01 22.23
C TYR A 208 -30.19 -14.12 21.65
N GLU A 209 -29.28 -14.69 22.44
CA GLU A 209 -28.35 -15.76 22.06
C GLU A 209 -29.12 -16.96 21.46
N GLY A 210 -30.17 -17.43 22.14
CA GLY A 210 -31.01 -18.50 21.62
C GLY A 210 -31.75 -18.13 20.32
N SER A 211 -32.10 -16.84 20.12
CA SER A 211 -32.84 -16.39 18.94
C SER A 211 -32.01 -16.21 17.68
N VAL A 212 -30.67 -16.13 17.80
CA VAL A 212 -29.74 -15.95 16.66
C VAL A 212 -28.96 -17.22 16.32
N GLN A 213 -29.00 -18.25 17.17
CA GLN A 213 -28.23 -19.49 17.05
C GLN A 213 -28.35 -20.13 15.65
N ASP A 214 -29.58 -20.32 15.15
CA ASP A 214 -29.79 -20.93 13.83
C ASP A 214 -29.16 -20.11 12.68
N SER A 215 -29.19 -18.78 12.80
CA SER A 215 -28.57 -17.87 11.82
C SER A 215 -27.04 -17.91 11.91
N LEU A 216 -26.48 -17.94 13.13
CA LEU A 216 -25.04 -18.10 13.33
C LEU A 216 -24.53 -19.41 12.71
N GLU A 217 -25.20 -20.53 12.99
CA GLU A 217 -24.85 -21.83 12.40
C GLU A 217 -24.94 -21.83 10.87
N GLN A 218 -25.91 -21.10 10.31
CA GLN A 218 -26.02 -20.95 8.86
C GLN A 218 -24.83 -20.17 8.28
N HIS A 219 -24.45 -19.03 8.89
CA HIS A 219 -23.28 -18.26 8.45
C HIS A 219 -21.99 -19.06 8.61
N GLU A 220 -21.84 -19.81 9.70
CA GLU A 220 -20.68 -20.69 9.90
C GLU A 220 -20.54 -21.74 8.79
N ARG A 221 -21.64 -22.39 8.38
CA ARG A 221 -21.62 -23.33 7.24
C ARG A 221 -21.26 -22.66 5.92
N ILE A 222 -21.70 -21.42 5.70
CA ILE A 222 -21.35 -20.64 4.49
C ILE A 222 -19.85 -20.34 4.50
N ILE A 223 -19.33 -19.85 5.62
CA ILE A 223 -17.91 -19.56 5.83
C ILE A 223 -17.07 -20.84 5.62
N GLU A 224 -17.49 -21.97 6.18
CA GLU A 224 -16.82 -23.27 5.99
C GLU A 224 -16.78 -23.69 4.51
N ALA A 225 -17.88 -23.52 3.78
CA ALA A 225 -17.94 -23.83 2.36
C ALA A 225 -17.03 -22.90 1.53
N GLN A 226 -16.99 -21.60 1.86
CA GLN A 226 -16.14 -20.62 1.20
C GLN A 226 -14.65 -20.84 1.49
N ASP A 227 -14.27 -21.17 2.73
CA ASP A 227 -12.90 -21.55 3.11
C ASP A 227 -12.44 -22.80 2.34
N ALA A 228 -13.28 -23.85 2.29
CA ALA A 228 -12.99 -25.06 1.54
C ALA A 228 -12.83 -24.78 0.03
N GLN A 229 -13.69 -23.92 -0.52
CA GLN A 229 -13.61 -23.50 -1.92
C GLN A 229 -12.33 -22.71 -2.20
N LEU A 230 -11.95 -21.78 -1.32
CA LEU A 230 -10.73 -20.99 -1.45
C LEU A 230 -9.48 -21.89 -1.48
N ARG A 231 -9.40 -22.86 -0.55
CA ARG A 231 -8.32 -23.84 -0.49
C ARG A 231 -8.24 -24.68 -1.76
N ALA A 232 -9.37 -25.22 -2.23
CA ALA A 232 -9.41 -26.01 -3.46
C ALA A 232 -8.98 -25.18 -4.69
N MET A 233 -9.36 -23.90 -4.75
CA MET A 233 -8.94 -23.01 -5.84
C MET A 233 -7.44 -22.66 -5.77
N ALA A 234 -6.90 -22.48 -4.56
CA ALA A 234 -5.49 -22.23 -4.35
C ALA A 234 -4.64 -23.46 -4.70
N ASP A 235 -5.07 -24.66 -4.31
CA ASP A 235 -4.44 -25.95 -4.68
C ASP A 235 -4.40 -26.13 -6.21
N ALA A 236 -5.47 -25.75 -6.90
CA ALA A 236 -5.57 -25.80 -8.36
C ALA A 236 -4.87 -24.62 -9.07
N GLN A 237 -4.16 -23.75 -8.33
CA GLN A 237 -3.40 -22.61 -8.85
C GLN A 237 -4.24 -21.66 -9.72
N HIS A 238 -5.49 -21.42 -9.32
CA HIS A 238 -6.33 -20.44 -10.00
C HIS A 238 -5.72 -19.02 -9.92
N PRO A 239 -6.03 -18.14 -10.89
CA PRO A 239 -5.54 -16.76 -10.89
C PRO A 239 -5.96 -15.98 -9.64
N ASP A 240 -5.09 -15.08 -9.18
CA ASP A 240 -5.31 -14.25 -7.99
C ASP A 240 -6.58 -13.40 -8.07
N THR A 241 -7.02 -13.01 -9.26
CA THR A 241 -8.30 -12.32 -9.46
C THR A 241 -9.50 -13.14 -8.99
N THR A 242 -9.47 -14.45 -9.22
CA THR A 242 -10.55 -15.37 -8.81
C THR A 242 -10.47 -15.66 -7.32
N LEU A 243 -9.25 -15.86 -6.79
CA LEU A 243 -9.03 -16.03 -5.35
C LEU A 243 -9.50 -14.79 -4.57
N SER A 244 -9.19 -13.59 -5.07
CA SER A 244 -9.63 -12.34 -4.46
C SER A 244 -11.16 -12.26 -4.31
N GLN A 245 -11.93 -12.69 -5.31
CA GLN A 245 -13.39 -12.68 -5.25
C GLN A 245 -13.93 -13.59 -4.15
N ILE A 246 -13.32 -14.77 -3.96
CA ILE A 246 -13.73 -15.69 -2.88
C ILE A 246 -13.31 -15.15 -1.52
N VAL A 247 -12.13 -14.54 -1.42
CA VAL A 247 -11.70 -13.83 -0.20
C VAL A 247 -12.69 -12.70 0.14
N ASP A 248 -13.12 -11.91 -0.85
CA ASP A 248 -14.12 -10.85 -0.64
C ASP A 248 -15.41 -11.41 -0.03
N GLN A 249 -15.95 -12.46 -0.64
CA GLN A 249 -17.17 -13.13 -0.17
C GLN A 249 -17.01 -13.74 1.23
N LEU A 250 -15.85 -14.32 1.52
CA LEU A 250 -15.54 -14.89 2.83
C LEU A 250 -15.49 -13.81 3.91
N LEU A 251 -14.87 -12.67 3.62
CA LEU A 251 -14.78 -11.54 4.55
C LEU A 251 -16.14 -10.86 4.76
N GLU A 252 -16.97 -10.78 3.72
CA GLU A 252 -18.35 -10.30 3.82
C GLU A 252 -19.19 -11.23 4.74
N SER A 253 -19.13 -12.55 4.53
CA SER A 253 -19.80 -13.52 5.41
C SER A 253 -19.33 -13.42 6.87
N LEU A 254 -18.04 -13.17 7.09
CA LEU A 254 -17.48 -12.98 8.43
C LEU A 254 -18.04 -11.71 9.10
N GLN A 255 -18.18 -10.61 8.37
CA GLN A 255 -18.79 -9.38 8.90
C GLN A 255 -20.27 -9.52 9.21
N GLU A 256 -21.00 -10.29 8.38
CA GLU A 256 -22.40 -10.62 8.66
C GLU A 256 -22.54 -11.48 9.93
N TRP A 257 -21.67 -12.49 10.08
CA TRP A 257 -21.61 -13.30 11.31
C TRP A 257 -21.27 -12.44 12.53
N ASP A 258 -20.31 -11.54 12.41
CA ASP A 258 -19.89 -10.65 13.49
C ASP A 258 -21.03 -9.74 13.97
N THR A 259 -21.79 -9.17 13.03
CA THR A 259 -22.97 -8.34 13.33
C THR A 259 -23.94 -9.06 14.28
N LEU A 260 -24.10 -10.38 14.14
CA LEU A 260 -24.97 -11.18 14.99
C LEU A 260 -24.35 -11.51 16.34
N VAL A 261 -23.03 -11.72 16.37
CA VAL A 261 -22.32 -12.19 17.56
C VAL A 261 -21.87 -11.04 18.48
N GLN A 262 -21.75 -9.81 17.95
CA GLN A 262 -21.23 -8.65 18.66
C GLN A 262 -21.92 -8.39 20.02
N PRO A 263 -23.25 -8.49 20.18
CA PRO A 263 -23.88 -8.38 21.50
C PRO A 263 -23.40 -9.43 22.50
N ILE A 264 -23.13 -10.65 22.02
CA ILE A 264 -22.63 -11.75 22.86
C ILE A 264 -21.19 -11.44 23.28
N GLN A 265 -20.32 -11.03 22.35
CA GLN A 265 -18.94 -10.63 22.65
C GLN A 265 -18.88 -9.51 23.69
N LEU A 266 -19.65 -8.42 23.51
CA LEU A 266 -19.72 -7.30 24.46
C LEU A 266 -20.19 -7.76 25.85
N SER A 267 -21.18 -8.64 25.91
CA SER A 267 -21.61 -9.23 27.18
C SER A 267 -20.52 -10.05 27.85
N ARG A 268 -19.79 -10.87 27.10
CA ARG A 268 -18.76 -11.77 27.64
C ARG A 268 -17.53 -10.98 28.08
N GLN A 269 -17.16 -9.94 27.33
CA GLN A 269 -16.14 -8.96 27.73
C GLN A 269 -16.48 -8.32 29.07
N ASN A 270 -17.75 -7.93 29.28
CA ASN A 270 -18.21 -7.35 30.54
C ASN A 270 -18.08 -8.28 31.75
N THR A 271 -18.24 -9.59 31.54
CA THR A 271 -18.17 -10.59 32.61
C THR A 271 -16.79 -11.25 32.73
N GLY A 272 -15.82 -10.87 31.87
CA GLY A 272 -14.51 -11.50 31.78
C GLY A 272 -14.56 -12.96 31.30
N GLN A 273 -15.65 -13.34 30.62
CA GLN A 273 -15.84 -14.67 30.05
C GLN A 273 -15.34 -14.72 28.60
N ARG A 274 -14.94 -15.91 28.16
CA ARG A 274 -14.62 -16.17 26.76
C ARG A 274 -15.89 -16.52 25.97
N HIS A 275 -15.88 -16.21 24.68
CA HIS A 275 -16.85 -16.72 23.73
C HIS A 275 -16.16 -17.75 22.83
N ASP A 276 -16.51 -19.03 23.02
CA ASP A 276 -15.81 -20.15 22.36
C ASP A 276 -15.96 -20.11 20.84
N ALA A 277 -17.15 -19.75 20.33
CA ALA A 277 -17.38 -19.64 18.90
C ALA A 277 -16.54 -18.52 18.25
N SER A 278 -16.36 -17.36 18.92
CA SER A 278 -15.44 -16.31 18.46
C SER A 278 -13.99 -16.79 18.45
N SER A 279 -13.57 -17.50 19.49
CA SER A 279 -12.22 -18.06 19.57
C SER A 279 -11.94 -19.07 18.44
N GLU A 280 -12.90 -19.95 18.18
CA GLU A 280 -12.81 -20.96 17.13
C GLU A 280 -12.83 -20.33 15.72
N MET A 281 -13.68 -19.33 15.50
CA MET A 281 -13.73 -18.60 14.23
C MET A 281 -12.40 -17.87 13.96
N ALA A 282 -11.86 -17.16 14.95
CA ALA A 282 -10.57 -16.51 14.83
C ALA A 282 -9.45 -17.52 14.55
N ARG A 283 -9.41 -18.65 15.29
CA ARG A 283 -8.43 -19.71 15.07
C ARG A 283 -8.46 -20.25 13.63
N ARG A 284 -9.65 -20.46 13.07
CA ARG A 284 -9.82 -20.96 11.69
C ARG A 284 -9.28 -19.97 10.66
N PHE A 285 -9.63 -18.69 10.77
CA PHE A 285 -9.14 -17.68 9.84
C PHE A 285 -7.63 -17.39 10.01
N ARG A 286 -7.09 -17.43 11.22
CA ARG A 286 -5.63 -17.37 11.46
C ARG A 286 -4.92 -18.54 10.77
N GLN A 287 -5.46 -19.76 10.89
CA GLN A 287 -4.93 -20.93 10.19
C GLN A 287 -5.03 -20.78 8.66
N LEU A 288 -6.13 -20.25 8.13
CA LEU A 288 -6.27 -19.94 6.72
C LEU A 288 -5.22 -18.90 6.26
N ALA A 289 -5.02 -17.82 7.01
CA ALA A 289 -4.02 -16.80 6.72
C ALA A 289 -2.60 -17.39 6.71
N ALA A 290 -2.28 -18.27 7.65
CA ALA A 290 -1.00 -18.99 7.69
C ALA A 290 -0.80 -19.88 6.44
N ASN A 291 -1.82 -20.65 6.04
CA ASN A 291 -1.74 -21.48 4.83
C ASN A 291 -1.61 -20.62 3.56
N LEU A 292 -2.34 -19.51 3.47
CA LEU A 292 -2.22 -18.57 2.34
C LEU A 292 -0.81 -18.01 2.21
N PHE A 293 -0.17 -17.65 3.31
CA PHE A 293 1.21 -17.18 3.28
C PHE A 293 2.20 -18.32 2.94
N GLY A 294 2.15 -19.41 3.70
CA GLY A 294 3.15 -20.48 3.64
C GLY A 294 2.98 -21.41 2.44
N GLU A 295 1.85 -22.11 2.37
CA GLU A 295 1.58 -23.15 1.35
C GLU A 295 1.29 -22.52 -0.01
N TYR A 296 0.47 -21.47 -0.04
CA TYR A 296 -0.01 -20.88 -1.29
C TYR A 296 0.82 -19.69 -1.79
N ARG A 297 1.78 -19.19 -1.00
CA ARG A 297 2.63 -18.03 -1.35
C ARG A 297 1.81 -16.81 -1.77
N ARG A 298 0.79 -16.45 -0.97
CA ARG A 298 -0.11 -15.30 -1.16
C ARG A 298 -0.16 -14.42 0.10
N PRO A 299 0.91 -13.66 0.39
CA PRO A 299 0.99 -12.77 1.56
C PRO A 299 -0.13 -11.72 1.62
N ASP A 300 -0.52 -11.15 0.48
CA ASP A 300 -1.54 -10.10 0.45
C ASP A 300 -2.90 -10.58 0.97
N PHE A 301 -3.32 -11.80 0.62
CA PHE A 301 -4.57 -12.38 1.12
C PHE A 301 -4.47 -12.70 2.62
N SER A 302 -3.32 -13.20 3.08
CA SER A 302 -3.06 -13.45 4.50
C SER A 302 -3.20 -12.16 5.33
N ARG A 303 -2.52 -11.09 4.91
CA ARG A 303 -2.57 -9.79 5.58
C ARG A 303 -3.98 -9.19 5.59
N ARG A 304 -4.71 -9.34 4.49
CA ARG A 304 -6.08 -8.83 4.36
C ARG A 304 -7.04 -9.54 5.31
N ILE A 305 -6.93 -10.87 5.42
CA ILE A 305 -7.70 -11.66 6.38
C ILE A 305 -7.38 -11.23 7.81
N LEU A 306 -6.09 -11.20 8.18
CA LEU A 306 -5.66 -10.83 9.54
C LEU A 306 -6.12 -9.42 9.94
N ASN A 307 -6.02 -8.43 9.06
CA ASN A 307 -6.54 -7.09 9.36
C ASN A 307 -8.06 -7.08 9.57
N THR A 308 -8.81 -7.83 8.78
CA THR A 308 -10.28 -7.93 8.95
C THR A 308 -10.64 -8.60 10.27
N LEU A 309 -9.90 -9.65 10.67
CA LEU A 309 -10.09 -10.30 11.97
C LEU A 309 -9.83 -9.33 13.13
N ARG A 310 -8.81 -8.46 13.02
CA ARG A 310 -8.49 -7.49 14.07
C ARG A 310 -9.66 -6.54 14.31
N ASP A 311 -10.36 -6.15 13.25
CA ASP A 311 -11.52 -5.26 13.33
C ASP A 311 -12.75 -6.00 13.88
N VAL A 312 -13.03 -7.20 13.38
CA VAL A 312 -14.17 -8.07 13.80
C VAL A 312 -14.08 -8.52 15.26
N PHE A 313 -12.87 -8.70 15.79
CA PHE A 313 -12.67 -9.21 17.15
C PHE A 313 -12.15 -8.14 18.12
N SER A 314 -12.40 -6.85 17.85
CA SER A 314 -11.89 -5.74 18.66
C SER A 314 -12.27 -5.81 20.15
N GLU A 315 -13.40 -6.46 20.44
CA GLU A 315 -14.00 -6.70 21.75
C GLU A 315 -13.37 -7.89 22.50
N VAL A 316 -12.49 -8.66 21.84
CA VAL A 316 -11.82 -9.84 22.40
C VAL A 316 -10.30 -9.62 22.46
N PRO A 317 -9.76 -9.04 23.57
CA PRO A 317 -8.37 -8.61 23.63
C PRO A 317 -7.33 -9.70 23.34
N GLU A 318 -7.58 -10.94 23.80
CA GLU A 318 -6.69 -12.08 23.56
C GLU A 318 -6.53 -12.39 22.06
N ILE A 319 -7.61 -12.27 21.28
CA ILE A 319 -7.57 -12.51 19.83
C ILE A 319 -6.86 -11.36 19.13
N VAL A 320 -7.10 -10.10 19.55
CA VAL A 320 -6.44 -8.91 18.98
C VAL A 320 -4.93 -8.96 19.18
N GLU A 321 -4.47 -9.36 20.37
CA GLU A 321 -3.04 -9.54 20.67
C GLU A 321 -2.42 -10.60 19.75
N GLN A 322 -3.05 -11.78 19.68
CA GLN A 322 -2.61 -12.87 18.79
C GLN A 322 -2.53 -12.47 17.31
N ILE A 323 -3.49 -11.70 16.81
CA ILE A 323 -3.49 -11.22 15.42
C ILE A 323 -2.40 -10.16 15.20
N SER A 324 -2.10 -9.37 16.23
CA SER A 324 -1.03 -8.37 16.15
C SER A 324 0.33 -9.06 16.04
N ASP A 325 0.55 -10.09 16.85
CA ASP A 325 1.74 -10.95 16.76
C ASP A 325 1.83 -11.62 15.38
N ASP A 326 0.73 -12.21 14.88
CA ASP A 326 0.71 -12.84 13.55
C ASP A 326 1.06 -11.84 12.42
N LEU A 327 0.61 -10.59 12.52
CA LEU A 327 0.91 -9.55 11.54
C LEU A 327 2.37 -9.11 11.59
N GLU A 328 2.98 -9.09 12.78
CA GLU A 328 4.41 -8.83 12.95
C GLU A 328 5.24 -9.98 12.39
N ASP A 329 4.93 -11.23 12.77
CA ASP A 329 5.55 -12.44 12.23
C ASP A 329 5.45 -12.50 10.70
N LEU A 330 4.27 -12.20 10.14
CA LEU A 330 4.07 -12.17 8.69
C LEU A 330 4.99 -11.16 8.02
N ARG A 331 5.13 -9.96 8.59
CA ARG A 331 5.99 -8.90 8.06
C ARG A 331 7.47 -9.30 8.11
N GLU A 332 7.91 -9.92 9.20
CA GLU A 332 9.27 -10.42 9.31
C GLU A 332 9.56 -11.52 8.28
N LEU A 333 8.63 -12.45 8.09
CA LEU A 333 8.77 -13.53 7.12
C LEU A 333 8.76 -13.02 5.67
N GLU A 334 7.95 -12.01 5.36
CA GLU A 334 7.95 -11.34 4.05
C GLU A 334 9.29 -10.66 3.77
N GLU A 335 9.85 -9.94 4.75
CA GLU A 335 11.16 -9.29 4.60
C GLU A 335 12.28 -10.33 4.45
N GLN A 336 12.23 -11.42 5.22
CA GLN A 336 13.19 -12.53 5.05
C GLN A 336 13.10 -13.17 3.67
N ALA A 337 11.89 -13.44 3.16
CA ALA A 337 11.70 -14.00 1.83
C ALA A 337 12.24 -13.06 0.74
N ARG A 338 12.02 -11.75 0.88
CA ARG A 338 12.58 -10.73 -0.01
C ARG A 338 14.10 -10.71 0.03
N LEU A 339 14.71 -10.78 1.21
CA LEU A 339 16.18 -10.80 1.34
C LEU A 339 16.78 -12.06 0.69
N VAL A 340 16.14 -13.22 0.81
CA VAL A 340 16.59 -14.44 0.13
C VAL A 340 16.55 -14.28 -1.39
N GLU A 341 15.47 -13.73 -1.95
CA GLU A 341 15.36 -13.46 -3.39
C GLU A 341 16.48 -12.51 -3.88
N ILE A 342 16.74 -11.43 -3.13
CA ILE A 342 17.83 -10.49 -3.42
C ILE A 342 19.21 -11.20 -3.42
N ILE A 343 19.45 -12.08 -2.45
CA ILE A 343 20.70 -12.83 -2.36
C ILE A 343 20.84 -13.78 -3.55
N GLU A 344 19.78 -14.50 -3.93
CA GLU A 344 19.79 -15.41 -5.08
C GLU A 344 20.05 -14.66 -6.41
N GLU A 345 19.44 -13.49 -6.60
CA GLU A 345 19.69 -12.63 -7.76
C GLU A 345 21.15 -12.15 -7.79
N PHE A 346 21.68 -11.72 -6.63
CA PHE A 346 23.07 -11.27 -6.50
C PHE A 346 24.05 -12.41 -6.79
N GLU A 347 23.84 -13.60 -6.22
CA GLU A 347 24.68 -14.78 -6.43
C GLU A 347 24.67 -15.23 -7.90
N ASN A 348 23.54 -15.12 -8.59
CA ASN A 348 23.46 -15.38 -10.02
C ASN A 348 24.33 -14.40 -10.83
N ILE A 349 24.26 -13.09 -10.54
CA ILE A 349 25.13 -12.09 -11.19
C ILE A 349 26.60 -12.36 -10.87
N ASN A 350 26.94 -12.64 -9.60
CA ASN A 350 28.31 -12.93 -9.19
C ASN A 350 28.86 -14.17 -9.92
N THR A 351 28.07 -15.23 -10.03
CA THR A 351 28.44 -16.44 -10.78
C THR A 351 28.68 -16.15 -12.26
N GLN A 352 27.86 -15.30 -12.89
CA GLN A 352 28.07 -14.90 -14.28
C GLN A 352 29.35 -14.08 -14.46
N ALA A 353 29.61 -13.16 -13.52
CA ALA A 353 30.81 -12.33 -13.48
C ALA A 353 32.09 -13.18 -13.33
N GLU A 354 32.11 -14.12 -12.38
CA GLU A 354 33.22 -15.06 -12.16
C GLU A 354 33.48 -15.93 -13.40
N ARG A 355 32.42 -16.50 -14.00
CA ARG A 355 32.55 -17.32 -15.22
C ARG A 355 33.14 -16.53 -16.38
N LEU A 356 32.74 -15.27 -16.55
CA LEU A 356 33.28 -14.39 -17.58
C LEU A 356 34.77 -14.10 -17.34
N ARG A 357 35.15 -13.84 -16.08
CA ARG A 357 36.54 -13.64 -15.68
C ARG A 357 37.40 -14.87 -15.98
N GLU A 358 36.95 -16.06 -15.58
CA GLU A 358 37.66 -17.32 -15.85
C GLU A 358 37.81 -17.61 -17.35
N ALA A 359 36.77 -17.33 -18.14
CA ALA A 359 36.81 -17.50 -19.59
C ALA A 359 37.84 -16.57 -20.26
N SER A 360 37.92 -15.33 -19.81
CA SER A 360 38.91 -14.34 -20.26
C SER A 360 40.33 -14.76 -19.85
N ASP A 361 40.53 -15.19 -18.59
CA ASP A 361 41.82 -15.75 -18.12
C ASP A 361 42.29 -16.97 -18.92
N ALA A 362 41.35 -17.80 -19.37
CA ALA A 362 41.61 -18.93 -20.25
C ALA A 362 41.87 -18.53 -21.72
N ARG A 363 41.84 -17.24 -22.07
CA ARG A 363 41.98 -16.68 -23.42
C ARG A 363 40.99 -17.31 -24.41
N GLN A 364 39.75 -17.47 -23.97
CA GLN A 364 38.65 -17.88 -24.85
C GLN A 364 38.46 -16.85 -25.97
N SER A 365 37.96 -17.28 -27.12
CA SER A 365 37.68 -16.37 -28.23
C SER A 365 36.52 -15.42 -27.94
N ASP A 366 36.50 -14.25 -28.58
CA ASP A 366 35.39 -13.29 -28.53
C ASP A 366 34.02 -13.91 -28.84
N TYR A 367 33.97 -14.96 -29.68
CA TYR A 367 32.74 -15.71 -29.97
C TYR A 367 32.15 -16.39 -28.72
N THR A 368 32.99 -16.82 -27.78
CA THR A 368 32.57 -17.41 -26.49
C THR A 368 32.26 -16.33 -25.47
N LEU A 369 33.05 -15.25 -25.42
CA LEU A 369 32.92 -14.19 -24.42
C LEU A 369 31.68 -13.32 -24.66
N SER A 370 31.40 -12.97 -25.92
CA SER A 370 30.27 -12.11 -26.29
C SER A 370 28.91 -12.55 -25.71
N PRO A 371 28.47 -13.83 -25.83
CA PRO A 371 27.20 -14.24 -25.22
C PRO A 371 27.22 -14.17 -23.68
N MET A 372 28.37 -14.41 -23.03
CA MET A 372 28.49 -14.31 -21.56
C MET A 372 28.37 -12.86 -21.09
N VAL A 373 29.02 -11.93 -21.81
CA VAL A 373 28.90 -10.48 -21.58
C VAL A 373 27.44 -10.03 -21.74
N ASN A 374 26.77 -10.45 -22.81
CA ASN A 374 25.38 -10.10 -23.06
C ASN A 374 24.44 -10.62 -21.95
N GLN A 375 24.66 -11.84 -21.46
CA GLN A 375 23.88 -12.41 -20.36
C GLN A 375 24.08 -11.64 -19.05
N LEU A 376 25.33 -11.28 -18.73
CA LEU A 376 25.65 -10.47 -17.55
C LEU A 376 24.97 -9.10 -17.63
N ILE A 377 25.10 -8.42 -18.77
CA ILE A 377 24.45 -7.11 -19.01
C ILE A 377 22.94 -7.21 -18.87
N GLN A 378 22.32 -8.28 -19.38
CA GLN A 378 20.89 -8.48 -19.25
C GLN A 378 20.48 -8.63 -17.79
N SER A 379 21.23 -9.41 -16.99
CA SER A 379 20.97 -9.61 -15.57
C SER A 379 21.12 -8.31 -14.77
N VAL A 380 22.13 -7.48 -15.11
CA VAL A 380 22.32 -6.14 -14.52
C VAL A 380 21.16 -5.21 -14.87
N ARG A 381 20.68 -5.25 -16.11
CA ARG A 381 19.54 -4.42 -16.55
C ARG A 381 18.21 -4.83 -15.94
N SER A 382 18.05 -6.08 -15.55
CA SER A 382 16.85 -6.57 -14.84
C SER A 382 16.90 -6.36 -13.34
N TRP A 383 18.04 -5.94 -12.78
CA TRP A 383 18.20 -5.73 -11.35
C TRP A 383 17.26 -4.64 -10.82
N ASP A 384 16.54 -4.93 -9.74
CA ASP A 384 15.67 -3.96 -9.10
C ASP A 384 16.48 -2.94 -8.26
N THR A 385 16.67 -1.75 -8.82
CA THR A 385 17.38 -0.64 -8.15
C THR A 385 16.66 -0.05 -6.94
N THR A 386 15.40 -0.43 -6.66
CA THR A 386 14.66 0.01 -5.46
C THR A 386 15.07 -0.74 -4.19
N GLN A 387 15.93 -1.75 -4.32
CA GLN A 387 16.58 -2.44 -3.22
C GLN A 387 17.53 -1.51 -2.42
N SER A 388 18.16 -2.05 -1.36
CA SER A 388 19.06 -1.28 -0.50
C SER A 388 20.29 -0.75 -1.25
N VAL A 389 20.80 0.39 -0.80
CA VAL A 389 22.03 1.00 -1.37
C VAL A 389 23.21 0.03 -1.30
N ASP A 390 23.29 -0.79 -0.24
CA ASP A 390 24.35 -1.78 -0.07
C ASP A 390 24.26 -2.91 -1.10
N ALA A 391 23.05 -3.44 -1.35
CA ALA A 391 22.84 -4.50 -2.35
C ALA A 391 23.17 -3.99 -3.77
N ASN A 392 22.65 -2.81 -4.11
CA ASN A 392 22.95 -2.16 -5.40
C ASN A 392 24.45 -1.91 -5.57
N SER A 393 25.12 -1.42 -4.52
CA SER A 393 26.56 -1.16 -4.55
C SER A 393 27.36 -2.45 -4.72
N GLY A 394 26.94 -3.53 -4.05
CA GLY A 394 27.53 -4.87 -4.21
C GLY A 394 27.53 -5.31 -5.67
N VAL A 395 26.36 -5.27 -6.34
CA VAL A 395 26.25 -5.62 -7.77
C VAL A 395 27.15 -4.74 -8.62
N ALA A 396 27.09 -3.42 -8.41
CA ALA A 396 27.88 -2.46 -9.18
C ALA A 396 29.38 -2.71 -9.05
N PHE A 397 29.88 -3.00 -7.84
CA PHE A 397 31.29 -3.31 -7.61
C PHE A 397 31.70 -4.64 -8.26
N THR A 398 30.96 -5.73 -8.03
CA THR A 398 31.26 -7.05 -8.61
C THR A 398 31.39 -6.98 -10.13
N VAL A 399 30.44 -6.32 -10.78
CA VAL A 399 30.42 -6.24 -12.25
C VAL A 399 31.47 -5.24 -12.77
N ARG A 400 31.71 -4.15 -12.05
CA ARG A 400 32.79 -3.19 -12.37
C ARG A 400 34.16 -3.86 -12.30
N GLU A 401 34.41 -4.70 -11.30
CA GLU A 401 35.68 -5.42 -11.17
C GLU A 401 35.96 -6.32 -12.38
N VAL A 402 34.94 -7.01 -12.90
CA VAL A 402 35.10 -7.81 -14.12
C VAL A 402 35.39 -6.93 -15.33
N ALA A 403 34.67 -5.81 -15.52
CA ALA A 403 34.95 -4.90 -16.64
C ALA A 403 36.40 -4.38 -16.61
N LEU A 404 36.91 -4.02 -15.43
CA LEU A 404 38.30 -3.61 -15.26
C LEU A 404 39.29 -4.74 -15.52
N HIS A 405 38.98 -5.97 -15.08
CA HIS A 405 39.80 -7.15 -15.34
C HIS A 405 39.93 -7.44 -16.84
N LEU A 406 38.82 -7.41 -17.59
CA LEU A 406 38.79 -7.62 -19.04
C LEU A 406 39.69 -6.62 -19.78
N CYS A 407 39.61 -5.34 -19.40
CA CYS A 407 40.42 -4.29 -20.02
C CYS A 407 41.89 -4.39 -19.64
N ASN A 408 42.20 -4.53 -18.35
CA ASN A 408 43.56 -4.41 -17.83
C ASN A 408 44.42 -5.65 -18.13
N GLU A 409 43.85 -6.85 -18.01
CA GLU A 409 44.61 -8.10 -18.13
C GLU A 409 44.59 -8.68 -19.55
N HIS A 410 43.52 -8.46 -20.31
CA HIS A 410 43.27 -9.17 -21.58
C HIS A 410 43.02 -8.29 -22.79
N GLN A 411 43.08 -6.96 -22.66
CA GLN A 411 42.84 -5.99 -23.76
C GLN A 411 41.44 -6.12 -24.40
N GLU A 412 40.46 -6.63 -23.66
CA GLU A 412 39.09 -6.81 -24.13
C GLU A 412 38.25 -5.52 -23.96
N LEU A 413 38.73 -4.44 -24.57
CA LEU A 413 38.23 -3.08 -24.37
C LEU A 413 36.75 -2.92 -24.74
N ASP A 414 36.30 -3.55 -25.82
CA ASP A 414 34.91 -3.45 -26.28
C ASP A 414 33.93 -4.08 -25.29
N PHE A 415 34.31 -5.16 -24.61
CA PHE A 415 33.47 -5.79 -23.58
C PHE A 415 33.45 -4.96 -22.29
N ALA A 416 34.61 -4.43 -21.87
CA ALA A 416 34.68 -3.53 -20.72
C ALA A 416 33.78 -2.29 -20.91
N ILE A 417 33.83 -1.64 -22.09
CA ILE A 417 32.97 -0.49 -22.41
C ILE A 417 31.49 -0.87 -22.35
N GLN A 418 31.10 -2.02 -22.90
CA GLN A 418 29.70 -2.47 -22.89
C GLN A 418 29.18 -2.67 -21.47
N ILE A 419 29.97 -3.33 -20.62
CA ILE A 419 29.60 -3.59 -19.21
C ILE A 419 29.54 -2.28 -18.43
N THR A 420 30.53 -1.40 -18.54
CA THR A 420 30.55 -0.11 -17.84
C THR A 420 29.37 0.78 -18.25
N ASN A 421 29.00 0.79 -19.53
CA ASN A 421 27.81 1.51 -19.97
C ASN A 421 26.53 0.92 -19.38
N ALA A 422 26.39 -0.41 -19.36
CA ALA A 422 25.24 -1.06 -18.74
C ALA A 422 25.09 -0.70 -17.26
N LEU A 423 26.21 -0.63 -16.52
CA LEU A 423 26.20 -0.20 -15.12
C LEU A 423 25.74 1.25 -14.96
N ILE A 424 26.22 2.16 -15.80
CA ILE A 424 25.83 3.59 -15.76
C ILE A 424 24.38 3.80 -16.17
N ASP A 425 23.87 2.98 -17.10
CA ASP A 425 22.48 3.05 -17.55
C ASP A 425 21.50 2.64 -16.43
N VAL A 426 21.91 1.72 -15.54
CA VAL A 426 21.08 1.16 -14.47
C VAL A 426 21.24 1.93 -13.15
N PHE A 427 22.48 2.20 -12.75
CA PHE A 427 22.78 2.73 -11.42
C PHE A 427 23.02 4.24 -11.41
N ASN A 428 22.38 4.93 -10.48
CA ASN A 428 22.49 6.37 -10.28
C ASN A 428 22.90 6.72 -8.84
N ALA A 429 23.11 8.02 -8.57
CA ALA A 429 23.62 8.46 -7.27
C ALA A 429 22.67 8.14 -6.10
N SER A 430 21.37 8.04 -6.35
CA SER A 430 20.39 7.63 -5.33
C SER A 430 20.39 6.12 -5.07
N SER A 431 20.74 5.29 -6.06
CA SER A 431 20.69 3.83 -5.92
C SER A 431 21.98 3.24 -5.35
N VAL A 432 23.16 3.78 -5.70
CA VAL A 432 24.49 3.24 -5.31
C VAL A 432 25.39 4.25 -4.59
N GLY A 433 24.91 5.47 -4.38
CA GLY A 433 25.72 6.56 -3.82
C GLY A 433 26.63 7.26 -4.84
N VAL A 434 27.08 8.47 -4.48
CA VAL A 434 27.86 9.36 -5.36
C VAL A 434 29.23 8.77 -5.71
N GLU A 435 29.85 8.06 -4.78
CA GLU A 435 31.20 7.50 -4.97
C GLU A 435 31.23 6.46 -6.09
N VAL A 436 30.28 5.52 -6.11
CA VAL A 436 30.21 4.46 -7.13
C VAL A 436 29.98 5.06 -8.51
N VAL A 437 29.05 6.00 -8.65
CA VAL A 437 28.78 6.69 -9.93
C VAL A 437 30.00 7.46 -10.42
N THR A 438 30.71 8.13 -9.51
CA THR A 438 31.94 8.87 -9.85
C THR A 438 32.98 7.92 -10.43
N ARG A 439 33.24 6.79 -9.76
CA ARG A 439 34.18 5.77 -10.25
C ARG A 439 33.77 5.19 -11.61
N LEU A 440 32.48 4.85 -11.80
CA LEU A 440 32.00 4.34 -13.08
C LEU A 440 32.16 5.37 -14.21
N THR A 441 31.95 6.65 -13.91
CA THR A 441 32.11 7.75 -14.89
C THR A 441 33.58 7.96 -15.24
N GLU A 442 34.49 7.88 -14.26
CA GLU A 442 35.94 7.91 -14.46
C GLU A 442 36.41 6.72 -15.31
N ASP A 443 35.94 5.51 -14.99
CA ASP A 443 36.23 4.30 -15.77
C ASP A 443 35.75 4.45 -17.21
N LYS A 444 34.51 4.92 -17.43
CA LYS A 444 33.96 5.17 -18.77
C LYS A 444 34.80 6.17 -19.55
N THR A 445 35.19 7.27 -18.92
CA THR A 445 36.01 8.30 -19.55
C THR A 445 37.35 7.71 -19.99
N THR A 446 37.98 6.92 -19.13
CA THR A 446 39.25 6.24 -19.42
C THR A 446 39.11 5.23 -20.57
N LEU A 447 38.10 4.36 -20.52
CA LEU A 447 37.86 3.33 -21.54
C LEU A 447 37.53 3.92 -22.93
N VAL A 448 36.71 4.97 -22.98
CA VAL A 448 36.40 5.69 -24.24
C VAL A 448 37.65 6.40 -24.79
N GLY A 449 38.49 6.94 -23.91
CA GLY A 449 39.80 7.50 -24.27
C GLY A 449 40.71 6.46 -24.90
N MET A 450 40.82 5.28 -24.29
CA MET A 450 41.57 4.14 -24.83
C MET A 450 41.06 3.73 -26.22
N ARG A 451 39.75 3.65 -26.42
CA ARG A 451 39.15 3.28 -27.72
C ARG A 451 39.42 4.33 -28.80
N SER A 452 39.35 5.60 -28.42
CA SER A 452 39.67 6.71 -29.31
C SER A 452 41.14 6.67 -29.72
N PHE A 453 42.04 6.31 -28.78
CA PHE A 453 43.46 6.16 -29.03
C PHE A 453 43.72 5.03 -30.05
N GLU A 454 43.13 3.85 -29.84
CA GLU A 454 43.25 2.72 -30.78
C GLU A 454 42.78 3.06 -32.19
N ASN A 455 41.68 3.81 -32.30
CA ASN A 455 41.15 4.26 -33.59
C ASN A 455 42.11 5.23 -34.29
N ILE A 456 42.64 6.22 -33.57
CA ILE A 456 43.66 7.14 -34.11
C ILE A 456 44.90 6.37 -34.54
N ASN A 457 45.40 5.46 -33.70
CA ASN A 457 46.59 4.66 -34.01
C ASN A 457 46.37 3.80 -35.26
N THR A 458 45.20 3.18 -35.40
CA THR A 458 44.83 2.41 -36.59
C THR A 458 44.78 3.29 -37.83
N GLN A 459 44.19 4.49 -37.74
CA GLN A 459 44.15 5.44 -38.85
C GLN A 459 45.56 5.92 -39.25
N VAL A 460 46.44 6.12 -38.27
CA VAL A 460 47.85 6.48 -38.50
C VAL A 460 48.60 5.35 -39.22
N GLU A 461 48.49 4.11 -38.75
CA GLU A 461 49.17 2.97 -39.37
C GLU A 461 48.64 2.69 -40.79
N GLN A 462 47.33 2.82 -41.01
CA GLN A 462 46.75 2.73 -42.35
C GLN A 462 47.27 3.83 -43.27
N LEU A 463 47.32 5.08 -42.80
CA LEU A 463 47.81 6.22 -43.58
C LEU A 463 49.30 6.06 -43.90
N LYS A 464 50.10 5.60 -42.94
CA LYS A 464 51.52 5.30 -43.12
C LYS A 464 51.72 4.24 -44.21
N THR A 465 51.02 3.11 -44.08
CA THR A 465 51.07 2.02 -45.07
C THR A 465 50.68 2.51 -46.46
N ALA A 466 49.65 3.36 -46.55
CA ALA A 466 49.19 3.90 -47.82
C ALA A 466 50.17 4.88 -48.45
N ALA A 467 50.82 5.72 -47.64
CA ALA A 467 51.86 6.64 -48.08
C ALA A 467 53.11 5.89 -48.56
N ASP A 468 53.54 4.87 -47.83
CA ASP A 468 54.70 4.03 -48.18
C ASP A 468 54.47 3.25 -49.50
N ALA A 469 53.22 2.86 -49.78
CA ALA A 469 52.81 2.28 -51.04
C ALA A 469 52.71 3.30 -52.20
N ARG A 470 52.96 4.59 -51.95
CA ARG A 470 52.82 5.71 -52.90
C ARG A 470 51.44 5.79 -53.55
N HIS A 471 50.40 5.57 -52.74
CA HIS A 471 49.04 5.79 -53.24
C HIS A 471 48.83 7.26 -53.63
N PRO A 472 48.03 7.52 -54.67
CA PRO A 472 47.77 8.88 -55.15
C PRO A 472 46.93 9.70 -54.15
N ASP A 473 47.04 11.02 -54.23
CA ASP A 473 46.41 11.98 -53.30
C ASP A 473 44.91 11.76 -53.11
N TYR A 474 44.18 11.33 -54.14
CA TYR A 474 42.75 11.08 -54.04
C TYR A 474 42.41 9.92 -53.09
N THR A 475 43.35 9.02 -52.83
CA THR A 475 43.25 7.93 -51.83
C THR A 475 43.68 8.41 -50.45
N LEU A 476 44.73 9.23 -50.35
CA LEU A 476 45.26 9.74 -49.08
C LEU A 476 44.34 10.80 -48.45
N THR A 477 43.74 11.68 -49.27
CA THR A 477 42.87 12.77 -48.83
C THR A 477 41.75 12.31 -47.86
N PRO A 478 40.92 11.29 -48.17
CA PRO A 478 39.89 10.83 -47.24
C PRO A 478 40.45 10.16 -45.98
N MET A 479 41.68 9.62 -46.01
CA MET A 479 42.33 9.06 -44.82
C MET A 479 42.82 10.18 -43.89
N VAL A 480 43.49 11.19 -44.45
CA VAL A 480 43.94 12.39 -43.73
C VAL A 480 42.75 13.14 -43.12
N ASN A 481 41.67 13.33 -43.88
CA ASN A 481 40.47 13.98 -43.38
C ASN A 481 39.84 13.21 -42.21
N ARG A 482 39.79 11.87 -42.26
CA ARG A 482 39.31 11.04 -41.14
C ARG A 482 40.20 11.18 -39.91
N LEU A 483 41.52 11.15 -40.08
CA LEU A 483 42.47 11.35 -38.99
C LEU A 483 42.29 12.73 -38.34
N ILE A 484 42.19 13.78 -39.14
CA ILE A 484 41.96 15.14 -38.65
C ILE A 484 40.65 15.25 -37.86
N GLN A 485 39.57 14.62 -38.32
CA GLN A 485 38.30 14.62 -37.59
C GLN A 485 38.44 13.90 -36.25
N SER A 486 39.07 12.72 -36.22
CA SER A 486 39.30 11.96 -34.98
C SER A 486 40.14 12.75 -33.97
N VAL A 487 41.18 13.44 -34.45
CA VAL A 487 42.03 14.32 -33.62
C VAL A 487 41.24 15.50 -33.09
N LYS A 488 40.43 16.16 -33.93
CA LYS A 488 39.59 17.30 -33.50
C LYS A 488 38.53 16.93 -32.48
N SER A 489 38.04 15.68 -32.51
CA SER A 489 37.10 15.15 -31.52
C SER A 489 37.78 14.56 -30.28
N TRP A 490 39.11 14.63 -30.17
CA TRP A 490 39.83 14.08 -29.02
C TRP A 490 39.46 14.81 -27.74
N ASP A 491 39.17 14.04 -26.69
CA ASP A 491 38.88 14.57 -25.37
C ASP A 491 40.20 14.87 -24.63
N THR A 492 40.47 16.14 -24.38
CA THR A 492 41.71 16.58 -23.71
C THR A 492 41.69 16.33 -22.19
N THR A 493 40.57 15.87 -21.62
CA THR A 493 40.49 15.54 -20.19
C THR A 493 41.13 14.20 -19.82
N GLN A 494 41.55 13.43 -20.83
CA GLN A 494 42.29 12.18 -20.68
C GLN A 494 43.62 12.36 -19.92
N PRO A 495 44.18 11.29 -19.32
CA PRO A 495 45.48 11.34 -18.66
C PRO A 495 46.55 11.95 -19.55
N ILE A 496 47.46 12.72 -18.93
CA ILE A 496 48.49 13.49 -19.65
C ILE A 496 49.37 12.61 -20.55
N ASP A 497 49.67 11.39 -20.10
CA ASP A 497 50.46 10.43 -20.87
C ASP A 497 49.72 9.97 -22.13
N THR A 498 48.40 9.79 -22.05
CA THR A 498 47.55 9.45 -23.20
C THR A 498 47.47 10.61 -24.18
N ASN A 499 47.28 11.84 -23.69
CA ASN A 499 47.30 13.05 -24.53
C ASN A 499 48.64 13.20 -25.26
N ASN A 500 49.76 13.00 -24.54
CA ASN A 500 51.10 13.01 -25.12
C ASN A 500 51.27 11.92 -26.19
N ALA A 501 50.83 10.69 -25.91
CA ALA A 501 50.94 9.58 -26.85
C ALA A 501 50.20 9.86 -28.17
N VAL A 502 48.96 10.36 -28.11
CA VAL A 502 48.20 10.75 -29.32
C VAL A 502 48.95 11.82 -30.10
N ALA A 503 49.35 12.89 -29.42
CA ALA A 503 50.00 14.02 -30.07
C ALA A 503 51.31 13.58 -30.75
N ILE A 504 52.10 12.72 -30.11
CA ILE A 504 53.35 12.17 -30.67
C ILE A 504 53.08 11.30 -31.90
N ILE A 505 52.16 10.34 -31.83
CA ILE A 505 51.91 9.41 -32.95
C ILE A 505 51.37 10.17 -34.17
N VAL A 506 50.44 11.10 -33.95
CA VAL A 506 49.87 11.93 -35.03
C VAL A 506 50.90 12.92 -35.58
N ARG A 507 51.77 13.49 -34.73
CA ARG A 507 52.89 14.33 -35.17
C ARG A 507 53.87 13.53 -36.04
N ASN A 508 54.19 12.31 -35.63
CA ASN A 508 55.12 11.44 -36.36
C ASN A 508 54.62 11.11 -37.77
N ILE A 509 53.32 10.86 -37.96
CA ILE A 509 52.79 10.64 -39.32
C ILE A 509 52.80 11.91 -40.16
N ALA A 510 52.57 13.09 -39.58
CA ALA A 510 52.69 14.35 -40.31
C ALA A 510 54.14 14.58 -40.79
N LEU A 511 55.12 14.31 -39.94
CA LEU A 511 56.54 14.38 -40.29
C LEU A 511 56.93 13.32 -41.33
N HIS A 512 56.39 12.11 -41.23
CA HIS A 512 56.61 11.02 -42.19
C HIS A 512 56.14 11.41 -43.60
N LEU A 513 54.90 11.90 -43.71
CA LEU A 513 54.31 12.39 -44.96
C LEU A 513 55.16 13.49 -45.61
N TRP A 514 55.67 14.42 -44.80
CA TRP A 514 56.52 15.50 -45.29
C TRP A 514 57.92 15.01 -45.70
N ASN A 515 58.64 14.33 -44.80
CA ASN A 515 60.05 14.00 -44.99
C ASN A 515 60.24 12.94 -46.08
N GLU A 516 59.42 11.89 -46.08
CA GLU A 516 59.63 10.74 -46.96
C GLU A 516 58.87 10.86 -48.28
N HIS A 517 57.70 11.51 -48.26
CA HIS A 517 56.78 11.53 -49.40
C HIS A 517 56.52 12.91 -50.00
N GLN A 518 57.08 13.98 -49.41
CA GLN A 518 56.93 15.37 -49.87
C GLN A 518 55.46 15.89 -49.86
N GLU A 519 54.60 15.27 -49.05
CA GLU A 519 53.18 15.60 -48.90
C GLU A 519 52.94 16.79 -47.96
N LEU A 520 53.45 17.96 -48.36
CA LEU A 520 53.49 19.17 -47.51
C LEU A 520 52.10 19.66 -47.07
N ASP A 521 51.10 19.55 -47.94
CA ASP A 521 49.76 20.06 -47.68
C ASP A 521 49.02 19.18 -46.66
N PHE A 522 49.22 17.86 -46.68
CA PHE A 522 48.67 16.94 -45.67
C PHE A 522 49.37 17.10 -44.32
N ALA A 523 50.71 17.18 -44.31
CA ALA A 523 51.48 17.42 -43.09
C ALA A 523 51.03 18.72 -42.39
N THR A 524 50.87 19.80 -43.16
CA THR A 524 50.40 21.10 -42.62
C THR A 524 48.99 21.01 -42.03
N GLN A 525 48.08 20.30 -42.68
CA GLN A 525 46.71 20.14 -42.18
C GLN A 525 46.66 19.34 -40.87
N ILE A 526 47.42 18.25 -40.77
CA ILE A 526 47.49 17.40 -39.57
C ILE A 526 48.13 18.19 -38.40
N THR A 527 49.26 18.87 -38.62
CA THR A 527 49.92 19.67 -37.58
C THR A 527 49.02 20.79 -37.07
N ASN A 528 48.28 21.48 -37.95
CA ASN A 528 47.31 22.50 -37.54
C ASN A 528 46.17 21.91 -36.70
N ALA A 529 45.69 20.69 -37.03
CA ALA A 529 44.67 20.02 -36.23
C ALA A 529 45.17 19.69 -34.83
N LEU A 530 46.42 19.22 -34.69
CA LEU A 530 47.04 18.96 -33.39
C LEU A 530 47.18 20.23 -32.55
N ILE A 531 47.68 21.32 -33.12
CA ILE A 531 47.78 22.61 -32.42
C ILE A 531 46.40 23.06 -31.95
N GLY A 532 45.39 22.99 -32.82
CA GLY A 532 44.03 23.42 -32.47
C GLY A 532 43.40 22.65 -31.31
N VAL A 533 43.84 21.42 -31.03
CA VAL A 533 43.29 20.56 -29.97
C VAL A 533 44.13 20.64 -28.70
N PHE A 534 45.45 20.58 -28.79
CA PHE A 534 46.33 20.47 -27.63
C PHE A 534 46.89 21.81 -27.13
N GLN A 535 46.66 22.91 -27.86
CA GLN A 535 47.10 24.24 -27.42
C GLN A 535 46.40 24.64 -26.12
N GLY A 536 47.20 24.92 -25.08
CA GLY A 536 46.70 25.33 -23.77
C GLY A 536 46.27 24.17 -22.87
N VAL A 537 46.43 22.91 -23.30
CA VAL A 537 46.26 21.74 -22.43
C VAL A 537 47.41 21.69 -21.43
N HIS A 538 47.07 21.63 -20.14
CA HIS A 538 48.05 21.66 -19.06
C HIS A 538 49.06 20.51 -19.17
N GLY A 539 50.36 20.84 -19.10
CA GLY A 539 51.47 19.88 -19.12
C GLY A 539 51.85 19.34 -20.51
N MET A 540 51.25 19.87 -21.58
CA MET A 540 51.61 19.56 -22.98
C MET A 540 52.60 20.59 -23.57
N ASP A 541 53.30 21.38 -22.76
CA ASP A 541 54.12 22.52 -23.20
C ASP A 541 55.24 22.12 -24.18
N GLU A 542 55.91 21.00 -23.91
CA GLU A 542 56.99 20.50 -24.77
C GLU A 542 56.48 20.10 -26.16
N VAL A 543 55.40 19.32 -26.20
CA VAL A 543 54.77 18.88 -27.46
C VAL A 543 54.23 20.09 -28.23
N ASN A 544 53.60 21.05 -27.56
CA ASN A 544 53.10 22.28 -28.18
C ASN A 544 54.24 23.15 -28.76
N ASN A 545 55.39 23.21 -28.10
CA ASN A 545 56.57 23.89 -28.62
C ASN A 545 57.11 23.19 -29.88
N GLN A 546 57.17 21.85 -29.87
CA GLN A 546 57.58 21.07 -31.04
C GLN A 546 56.60 21.27 -32.22
N LEU A 547 55.29 21.21 -31.99
CA LEU A 547 54.28 21.45 -33.02
C LEU A 547 54.37 22.88 -33.59
N SER A 548 54.65 23.87 -32.74
CA SER A 548 54.84 25.27 -33.17
C SER A 548 56.10 25.45 -34.03
N GLN A 549 57.16 24.70 -33.75
CA GLN A 549 58.36 24.68 -34.59
C GLN A 549 58.09 23.98 -35.92
N ASP A 550 57.39 22.85 -35.90
CA ASP A 550 57.03 22.10 -37.10
C ASP A 550 56.17 22.96 -38.04
N ILE A 551 55.14 23.62 -37.53
CA ILE A 551 54.25 24.45 -38.37
C ILE A 551 54.99 25.65 -38.97
N THR A 552 55.92 26.26 -38.22
CA THR A 552 56.75 27.37 -38.72
C THR A 552 57.65 26.89 -39.86
N THR A 553 58.22 25.70 -39.71
CA THR A 553 59.07 25.06 -40.73
C THR A 553 58.27 24.70 -41.98
N LEU A 554 57.11 24.06 -41.82
CA LEU A 554 56.20 23.72 -42.91
C LEU A 554 55.71 24.96 -43.65
N ALA A 555 55.39 26.05 -42.94
CA ALA A 555 54.98 27.32 -43.55
C ALA A 555 56.11 27.96 -44.37
N ALA A 556 57.35 27.98 -43.85
CA ALA A 556 58.52 28.46 -44.58
C ALA A 556 58.76 27.65 -45.86
N MET A 557 58.62 26.32 -45.78
CA MET A 557 58.73 25.44 -46.94
C MET A 557 57.62 25.65 -47.96
N ASN A 558 56.38 25.91 -47.53
CA ASN A 558 55.27 26.14 -48.45
C ASN A 558 55.48 27.46 -49.22
N ILE A 559 56.01 28.50 -48.55
CA ILE A 559 56.44 29.74 -49.21
C ILE A 559 57.55 29.46 -50.24
N GLN A 560 58.53 28.61 -49.91
CA GLN A 560 59.60 28.25 -50.83
C GLN A 560 59.09 27.44 -52.03
N ARG A 561 58.21 26.45 -51.82
CA ARG A 561 57.54 25.67 -52.88
C ARG A 561 56.77 26.59 -53.83
N ARG A 562 56.01 27.55 -53.30
CA ARG A 562 55.30 28.57 -54.11
C ARG A 562 56.25 29.44 -54.93
N ARG A 563 57.36 29.91 -54.32
CA ARG A 563 58.39 30.69 -55.03
C ARG A 563 59.05 29.89 -56.16
N VAL A 564 59.32 28.60 -55.95
CA VAL A 564 59.89 27.72 -56.99
C VAL A 564 58.90 27.51 -58.13
N PHE A 565 57.63 27.24 -57.82
CA PHE A 565 56.56 27.14 -58.83
C PHE A 565 56.39 28.45 -59.62
N GLU A 566 56.42 29.61 -58.95
CA GLU A 566 56.35 30.91 -59.62
C GLU A 566 57.57 31.19 -60.50
N GLN A 567 58.77 30.81 -60.06
CA GLN A 567 59.98 30.91 -60.87
C GLN A 567 59.98 29.97 -62.08
N GLN A 568 59.48 28.74 -61.91
CA GLN A 568 59.32 27.79 -63.01
C GLN A 568 58.27 28.26 -64.03
N ARG A 569 57.15 28.82 -63.55
CA ARG A 569 56.13 29.44 -64.42
C ARG A 569 56.72 30.62 -65.21
N ARG A 570 57.49 31.49 -64.56
CA ARG A 570 58.19 32.60 -65.25
C ARG A 570 59.23 32.12 -66.28
N ARG A 571 59.92 31.00 -66.04
CA ARG A 571 60.86 30.38 -67.00
C ARG A 571 60.16 29.71 -68.19
N SER A 572 59.00 29.10 -67.97
CA SER A 572 58.14 28.57 -69.03
C SER A 572 57.68 29.69 -69.98
N ASP A 573 57.21 30.81 -69.41
CA ASP A 573 56.74 31.96 -70.19
C ASP A 573 57.87 32.65 -70.97
N THR A 574 59.09 32.73 -70.42
CA THR A 574 60.25 33.26 -71.17
C THR A 574 60.81 32.31 -72.22
N GLY A 575 60.71 30.99 -72.01
CA GLY A 575 61.06 29.98 -73.03
C GLY A 575 60.19 30.07 -74.28
N CYS A 576 58.90 30.37 -74.11
CA CYS A 576 57.95 30.58 -75.20
C CYS A 576 58.29 31.85 -76.02
N LEU A 577 58.67 32.94 -75.35
CA LEU A 577 59.14 34.18 -75.99
C LEU A 577 60.45 34.00 -76.78
N LEU A 578 61.41 33.22 -76.26
CA LEU A 578 62.67 32.97 -76.95
C LEU A 578 62.48 32.14 -78.22
N GLN A 579 61.56 31.17 -78.23
CA GLN A 579 61.19 30.43 -79.44
C GLN A 579 60.59 31.36 -80.51
N ILE A 580 59.72 32.30 -80.14
CA ILE A 580 59.15 33.27 -81.09
C ILE A 580 60.25 34.14 -81.72
N VAL A 581 61.24 34.60 -80.93
CA VAL A 581 62.37 35.40 -81.44
C VAL A 581 63.29 34.59 -82.35
N ILE A 582 63.54 33.31 -82.04
CA ILE A 582 64.34 32.41 -82.88
C ILE A 582 63.63 32.13 -84.22
N PHE A 583 62.32 31.91 -84.22
CA PHE A 583 61.55 31.75 -85.45
C PHE A 583 61.56 33.02 -86.32
N ALA A 584 61.50 34.21 -85.70
CA ALA A 584 61.64 35.47 -86.42
C ALA A 584 63.04 35.67 -87.02
N ALA A 585 64.10 35.31 -86.29
CA ALA A 585 65.48 35.39 -86.77
C ALA A 585 65.77 34.39 -87.92
N ILE A 586 65.23 33.17 -87.84
CA ILE A 586 65.31 32.18 -88.92
C ILE A 586 64.55 32.67 -90.16
N GLY A 587 63.39 33.31 -89.99
CA GLY A 587 62.64 33.94 -91.09
C GLY A 587 63.43 35.03 -91.82
N VAL A 588 64.18 35.86 -91.09
CA VAL A 588 65.05 36.90 -91.68
C VAL A 588 66.25 36.29 -92.43
N ILE A 589 66.85 35.22 -91.91
CA ILE A 589 67.97 34.51 -92.57
C ILE A 589 67.50 33.82 -93.85
N VAL A 590 66.30 33.21 -93.85
CA VAL A 590 65.72 32.59 -95.05
C VAL A 590 65.36 33.65 -96.11
N ALA A 591 64.88 34.84 -95.70
CA ALA A 591 64.62 35.94 -96.62
C ALA A 591 65.90 36.52 -97.26
N LEU A 592 67.01 36.55 -96.53
CA LEU A 592 68.32 37.00 -97.05
C LEU A 592 68.98 35.98 -97.98
N LEU A 593 68.71 34.69 -97.81
CA LEU A 593 69.24 33.61 -98.67
C LEU A 593 68.45 33.41 -99.98
N GLN A 594 67.25 33.99 -100.12
CA GLN A 594 66.45 33.94 -101.34
C GLN A 594 66.63 35.17 -102.26
N GLY A 595 67.55 36.08 -101.92
CA GLY A 595 67.80 37.31 -102.69
C GLY A 595 69.27 37.68 -102.76
N CYS A 596 70.12 36.82 -103.35
CA CYS A 596 71.36 37.13 -104.08
C CYS A 596 72.02 35.84 -104.59
#